data_AF-A0A250XBZ5-F1
#
_entry.id   AF-A0A250XBZ5-F1
#
_cell.length_a   1.000
_cell.length_b   1.000
_cell.length_c   1.000
_cell.angle_alpha   90.00
_cell.angle_beta   90.00
_cell.angle_gamma   90.00
#
_symmetry.space_group_name_H-M   'P 1'
#
loop_
_entity.id
_entity.type
_entity.pdbx_description
1 polymer ?
#
loop_
_entity_poly.entity_id
_entity_poly.type
_entity_poly.pdbx_seq_one_letter_code
_entity_poly.pdbx_strand_id
1 'polypeptide(L)'
;MTLRSIVWFAKIVMSINLLYHGADAHKKSLLQGSAVAEAQIQAALTADAELAASFPFCSCQSSASLSPARLQLLSQSADLSTTCVTFTTNVVPSCQLQAATAGPCCLQDIYKLEIQINPACQQGDVQGVTLNGRPWLYTILYPAQGAAVLKVTNMNFTLETGQGVQLCFTLQQSCPSLQAMCGIPTATLGTCSYAIFNSGNKNCCPTSYLLLPAISAPPPPPPKPPSPPAPSPNPPTVILNPPPPLPFIPTPPVFPPCIITVSAVQASNAEPFQNPLATCIFIQSTVLDFYLSNQVHVLQPFVCIQALGLAVAVQGSVASPNDAVQFFDNFKTSIPPNTVMAELGVVCGGSYLGLSTCGLQQMYPAPCISPPPTSPMHPPTPFPAGIIPSELSPSPWNPPSPPLPSPPLSPPPPGMFMSKHQACKKLCSWHAASCLYHNQKVAQLLLCLAFSTWT
;
A
#
# COMPACT_ATOMS: atom_id res chain seq x y z
N MET A 1 -57.88 -50.78 -34.19
CA MET A 1 -56.71 -50.36 -33.38
C MET A 1 -56.58 -51.32 -32.21
N THR A 2 -55.54 -52.15 -32.19
CA THR A 2 -55.36 -53.17 -31.15
C THR A 2 -54.63 -52.60 -29.93
N LEU A 3 -54.97 -53.09 -28.74
CA LEU A 3 -54.42 -52.67 -27.45
C LEU A 3 -52.88 -52.64 -27.41
N ARG A 4 -52.22 -53.48 -28.22
CA ARG A 4 -50.77 -53.49 -28.40
C ARG A 4 -50.20 -52.19 -28.99
N SER A 5 -50.93 -51.51 -29.87
CA SER A 5 -50.48 -50.25 -30.47
C SER A 5 -50.54 -49.08 -29.48
N ILE A 6 -51.50 -49.11 -28.55
CA ILE A 6 -51.65 -48.09 -27.50
C ILE A 6 -50.56 -48.25 -26.44
N VAL A 7 -50.24 -49.49 -26.04
CA VAL A 7 -49.17 -49.76 -25.06
C VAL A 7 -47.79 -49.41 -25.62
N TRP A 8 -47.57 -49.62 -26.92
CA TRP A 8 -46.31 -49.24 -27.56
C TRP A 8 -46.13 -47.72 -27.65
N PHE A 9 -47.19 -46.98 -28.02
CA PHE A 9 -47.18 -45.52 -28.00
C PHE A 9 -47.00 -44.94 -26.58
N ALA A 10 -47.65 -45.51 -25.58
CA ALA A 10 -47.50 -45.08 -24.19
C ALA A 10 -46.05 -45.28 -23.67
N LYS A 11 -45.40 -46.39 -24.03
CA LYS A 11 -44.00 -46.63 -23.65
C LYS A 11 -43.01 -45.67 -24.33
N ILE A 12 -43.28 -45.28 -25.58
CA ILE A 12 -42.45 -44.30 -26.30
C ILE A 12 -42.62 -42.91 -25.69
N VAL A 13 -43.85 -42.48 -25.42
CA VAL A 13 -44.12 -41.17 -24.81
C VAL A 13 -43.51 -41.07 -23.40
N MET A 14 -43.56 -42.16 -22.62
CA MET A 14 -42.98 -42.18 -21.27
C MET A 14 -41.44 -42.19 -21.29
N SER A 15 -40.83 -42.84 -22.28
CA SER A 15 -39.36 -42.87 -22.45
C SER A 15 -38.81 -41.52 -22.95
N ILE A 16 -39.57 -40.79 -23.78
CA ILE A 16 -39.19 -39.45 -24.25
C ILE A 16 -39.31 -38.41 -23.12
N ASN A 17 -40.32 -38.53 -22.24
CA ASN A 17 -40.48 -37.62 -21.09
C ASN A 17 -39.37 -37.80 -20.03
N LEU A 18 -38.86 -39.02 -19.84
CA LEU A 18 -37.75 -39.28 -18.91
C LEU A 18 -36.41 -38.73 -19.41
N LEU A 19 -36.19 -38.69 -20.73
CA LEU A 19 -34.99 -38.11 -21.32
C LEU A 19 -35.01 -36.57 -21.33
N TYR A 20 -36.19 -35.95 -21.41
CA TYR A 20 -36.32 -34.49 -21.37
C TYR A 20 -36.17 -33.89 -19.96
N HIS A 21 -36.62 -34.58 -18.91
CA HIS A 21 -36.51 -34.08 -17.53
C HIS A 21 -35.19 -34.39 -16.81
N GLY A 22 -34.39 -35.35 -17.30
CA GLY A 22 -33.08 -35.68 -16.72
C GLY A 22 -31.96 -34.69 -17.07
N ALA A 23 -32.06 -33.97 -18.19
CA ALA A 23 -31.02 -33.06 -18.66
C ALA A 23 -31.01 -31.70 -17.95
N ASP A 24 -32.18 -31.21 -17.48
CA ASP A 24 -32.27 -29.89 -16.83
C ASP A 24 -31.83 -29.91 -15.35
N ALA A 25 -32.04 -31.03 -14.65
CA ALA A 25 -31.61 -31.16 -13.25
C ALA A 25 -30.07 -31.23 -13.12
N HIS A 26 -29.40 -31.90 -14.06
CA HIS A 26 -27.94 -31.98 -14.07
C HIS A 26 -27.30 -30.64 -14.49
N LYS A 27 -27.96 -29.88 -15.37
CA LYS A 27 -27.49 -28.54 -15.80
C LYS A 27 -27.65 -27.49 -14.71
N LYS A 28 -28.72 -27.54 -13.89
CA LYS A 28 -28.87 -26.67 -12.70
C LYS A 28 -27.87 -26.97 -11.59
N SER A 29 -27.52 -28.24 -11.38
CA SER A 29 -26.51 -28.64 -10.38
C SER A 29 -25.09 -28.18 -10.76
N LEU A 30 -24.72 -28.29 -12.05
CA LEU A 30 -23.44 -27.76 -12.56
C LEU A 30 -23.36 -26.23 -12.55
N LEU A 31 -24.47 -25.52 -12.82
CA LEU A 31 -24.50 -24.05 -12.76
C LEU A 31 -24.50 -23.50 -11.33
N GLN A 32 -25.11 -24.21 -10.36
CA GLN A 32 -25.03 -23.84 -8.95
C GLN A 32 -23.65 -24.13 -8.33
N GLY A 33 -22.94 -25.17 -8.78
CA GLY A 33 -21.56 -25.41 -8.37
C GLY A 33 -20.57 -24.33 -8.83
N SER A 34 -20.76 -23.81 -10.05
CA SER A 34 -19.88 -22.77 -10.62
C SER A 34 -19.98 -21.44 -9.90
N ALA A 35 -21.19 -21.00 -9.54
CA ALA A 35 -21.40 -19.72 -8.86
C ALA A 35 -20.87 -19.73 -7.41
N VAL A 36 -20.92 -20.88 -6.73
CA VAL A 36 -20.36 -21.05 -5.38
C VAL A 36 -18.83 -21.11 -5.44
N ALA A 37 -18.26 -21.78 -6.44
CA ALA A 37 -16.81 -21.82 -6.65
C ALA A 37 -16.24 -20.43 -7.02
N GLU A 38 -16.91 -19.67 -7.89
CA GLU A 38 -16.52 -18.29 -8.20
C GLU A 38 -16.65 -17.37 -6.98
N ALA A 39 -17.72 -17.48 -6.18
CA ALA A 39 -17.86 -16.68 -4.97
C ALA A 39 -16.80 -17.02 -3.91
N GLN A 40 -16.38 -18.28 -3.79
CA GLN A 40 -15.30 -18.69 -2.88
C GLN A 40 -13.92 -18.24 -3.38
N ILE A 41 -13.68 -18.26 -4.70
CA ILE A 41 -12.44 -17.71 -5.30
C ILE A 41 -12.40 -16.19 -5.15
N GLN A 42 -13.51 -15.49 -5.39
CA GLN A 42 -13.61 -14.04 -5.22
C GLN A 42 -13.41 -13.64 -3.75
N ALA A 43 -14.00 -14.40 -2.81
CA ALA A 43 -13.86 -14.18 -1.37
C ALA A 43 -12.44 -14.50 -0.86
N ALA A 44 -11.77 -15.50 -1.42
CA ALA A 44 -10.37 -15.78 -1.11
C ALA A 44 -9.44 -14.68 -1.67
N LEU A 45 -9.71 -14.17 -2.87
CA LEU A 45 -8.97 -13.07 -3.48
C LEU A 45 -9.20 -11.72 -2.76
N THR A 46 -10.41 -11.43 -2.28
CA THR A 46 -10.64 -10.25 -1.44
C THR A 46 -10.10 -10.42 -0.03
N ALA A 47 -10.09 -11.64 0.54
CA ALA A 47 -9.45 -11.88 1.84
C ALA A 47 -7.92 -11.73 1.78
N ASP A 48 -7.25 -12.15 0.70
CA ASP A 48 -5.82 -11.88 0.52
C ASP A 48 -5.52 -10.39 0.26
N ALA A 49 -6.42 -9.68 -0.44
CA ALA A 49 -6.32 -8.23 -0.64
C ALA A 49 -6.60 -7.42 0.64
N GLU A 50 -7.48 -7.91 1.52
CA GLU A 50 -7.82 -7.30 2.82
C GLU A 50 -6.89 -7.76 3.95
N LEU A 51 -6.18 -8.89 3.83
CA LEU A 51 -5.10 -9.27 4.74
C LEU A 51 -3.75 -8.65 4.32
N ALA A 52 -3.65 -8.24 3.05
CA ALA A 52 -2.74 -7.20 2.60
C ALA A 52 -3.21 -5.77 3.01
N ALA A 53 -4.28 -5.62 3.81
CA ALA A 53 -4.69 -4.33 4.34
C ALA A 53 -3.55 -3.72 5.14
N SER A 54 -2.95 -2.75 4.46
CA SER A 54 -1.98 -1.75 4.86
C SER A 54 -1.11 -2.18 6.03
N PHE A 55 0.11 -2.63 5.72
CA PHE A 55 1.19 -2.44 6.67
C PHE A 55 1.16 -0.97 7.14
N PRO A 56 1.23 -0.75 8.44
CA PRO A 56 1.59 -1.70 9.50
C PRO A 56 0.40 -2.55 9.98
N PHE A 57 0.65 -3.80 10.40
CA PHE A 57 -0.39 -4.76 10.84
C PHE A 57 -0.98 -4.44 12.23
N CYS A 58 -1.12 -3.16 12.54
CA CYS A 58 -1.59 -2.60 13.79
C CYS A 58 -2.43 -1.35 13.47
N SER A 59 -3.28 -0.92 14.41
CA SER A 59 -4.04 0.34 14.28
C SER A 59 -3.12 1.55 14.44
N CYS A 60 -2.28 1.75 13.45
CA CYS A 60 -1.28 2.78 13.44
C CYS A 60 -1.79 4.01 12.69
N GLN A 61 -1.48 5.23 13.17
CA GLN A 61 -1.81 6.45 12.43
C GLN A 61 -1.05 6.40 11.10
N SER A 62 -1.67 6.56 9.93
CA SER A 62 -0.99 6.38 8.64
C SER A 62 -0.29 7.65 8.11
N SER A 63 -0.60 8.81 8.69
CA SER A 63 -0.14 10.09 8.15
C SER A 63 1.29 10.42 8.60
N ALA A 64 2.29 10.20 7.72
CA ALA A 64 3.71 10.48 8.00
C ALA A 64 3.95 11.87 8.64
N SER A 65 3.13 12.86 8.29
CA SER A 65 3.19 14.22 8.83
C SER A 65 2.89 14.36 10.33
N LEU A 66 2.58 13.28 11.05
CA LEU A 66 2.35 13.31 12.51
C LEU A 66 3.57 12.87 13.34
N SER A 67 4.63 12.35 12.70
CA SER A 67 5.90 12.01 13.36
C SER A 67 7.03 12.86 12.79
N PRO A 68 7.97 13.37 13.60
CA PRO A 68 9.20 14.00 13.12
C PRO A 68 10.27 12.98 12.69
N ALA A 69 10.26 11.75 13.22
CA ALA A 69 11.26 10.73 12.90
C ALA A 69 11.08 10.16 11.48
N ARG A 70 12.18 10.05 10.72
CA ARG A 70 12.25 9.51 9.37
C ARG A 70 13.46 8.60 9.21
N LEU A 71 13.36 7.65 8.28
CA LEU A 71 14.51 6.94 7.72
C LEU A 71 14.93 7.60 6.41
N GLN A 72 16.22 7.78 6.25
CA GLN A 72 16.84 8.22 5.00
C GLN A 72 17.91 7.21 4.60
N LEU A 73 18.02 6.93 3.30
CA LEU A 73 19.14 6.13 2.82
C LEU A 73 20.45 6.90 3.03
N LEU A 74 21.42 6.25 3.69
CA LEU A 74 22.74 6.83 3.95
C LEU A 74 23.77 6.34 2.94
N SER A 75 23.87 5.01 2.79
CA SER A 75 24.87 4.39 1.91
C SER A 75 24.45 3.00 1.48
N GLN A 76 25.00 2.53 0.37
CA GLN A 76 24.90 1.15 -0.09
C GLN A 76 26.28 0.67 -0.53
N SER A 77 26.62 -0.59 -0.25
CA SER A 77 27.82 -1.21 -0.79
C SER A 77 27.68 -1.39 -2.31
N ALA A 78 28.81 -1.52 -3.01
CA ALA A 78 28.82 -1.65 -4.47
C ALA A 78 28.09 -2.91 -4.98
N ASP A 79 28.10 -3.98 -4.18
CA ASP A 79 27.38 -5.23 -4.42
C ASP A 79 25.94 -5.21 -3.88
N LEU A 80 25.50 -4.09 -3.29
CA LEU A 80 24.19 -3.86 -2.68
C LEU A 80 23.85 -4.77 -1.48
N SER A 81 24.76 -5.69 -1.12
CA SER A 81 24.59 -6.64 -0.02
C SER A 81 24.52 -5.96 1.33
N THR A 82 25.11 -4.78 1.48
CA THR A 82 25.04 -3.98 2.70
C THR A 82 24.41 -2.63 2.40
N THR A 83 23.24 -2.40 2.99
CA THR A 83 22.55 -1.11 2.86
C THR A 83 22.39 -0.48 4.24
N CYS A 84 22.81 0.78 4.36
CA CYS A 84 22.67 1.56 5.58
C CYS A 84 21.66 2.68 5.40
N VAL A 85 20.74 2.79 6.36
CA VAL A 85 19.80 3.89 6.51
C VAL A 85 20.17 4.67 7.77
N THR A 86 19.76 5.91 7.85
CA THR A 86 19.93 6.74 9.03
C THR A 86 18.61 7.32 9.51
N PHE A 87 18.46 7.44 10.82
CA PHE A 87 17.35 8.16 11.41
C PHE A 87 17.60 9.66 11.30
N THR A 88 16.63 10.36 10.73
CA THR A 88 16.60 11.82 10.64
C THR A 88 15.36 12.35 11.33
N THR A 89 15.44 13.59 11.79
CA THR A 89 14.33 14.30 12.42
C THR A 89 13.96 15.47 11.54
N ASN A 90 12.71 15.49 11.08
CA ASN A 90 12.16 16.63 10.36
C ASN A 90 11.34 17.49 11.30
N VAL A 91 11.35 18.79 11.05
CA VAL A 91 10.44 19.72 11.71
C VAL A 91 9.04 19.45 11.19
N VAL A 92 8.15 19.03 12.09
CA VAL A 92 6.74 18.79 11.79
C VAL A 92 5.92 19.91 12.43
N PRO A 93 5.18 20.71 11.65
CA PRO A 93 4.43 21.85 12.19
C PRO A 93 3.42 21.47 13.29
N SER A 94 2.75 20.32 13.16
CA SER A 94 1.82 19.81 14.19
C SER A 94 2.53 19.43 15.49
N CYS A 95 3.84 19.21 15.46
CA CYS A 95 4.67 18.93 16.62
C CYS A 95 5.33 20.18 17.24
N GLN A 96 5.16 21.35 16.61
CA GLN A 96 5.60 22.63 17.16
C GLN A 96 4.57 23.26 18.11
N LEU A 97 3.34 22.74 18.12
CA LEU A 97 2.34 23.11 19.10
C LEU A 97 2.80 22.65 20.49
N GLN A 98 2.39 23.38 21.55
CA GLN A 98 2.78 23.08 22.93
C GLN A 98 2.69 21.58 23.22
N ALA A 99 3.68 21.03 23.93
CA ALA A 99 3.80 19.58 24.20
C ALA A 99 2.52 18.93 24.75
N ALA A 100 1.63 19.70 25.40
CA ALA A 100 0.35 19.23 25.91
C ALA A 100 -0.71 18.94 24.83
N THR A 101 -0.61 19.53 23.64
CA THR A 101 -1.53 19.29 22.51
C THR A 101 -0.88 18.51 21.36
N ALA A 102 0.43 18.30 21.42
CA ALA A 102 1.14 17.49 20.46
C ALA A 102 0.65 16.03 20.55
N GLY A 103 0.29 15.43 19.40
CA GLY A 103 -0.14 14.03 19.36
C GLY A 103 0.96 13.08 19.86
N PRO A 104 0.62 11.80 20.15
CA PRO A 104 1.56 10.83 20.74
C PRO A 104 2.81 10.60 19.88
N CYS A 105 2.74 10.92 18.59
CA CYS A 105 3.84 10.75 17.64
C CYS A 105 4.81 11.91 17.54
N CYS A 106 4.52 13.04 18.18
CA CYS A 106 5.42 14.18 18.20
C CYS A 106 6.52 14.06 19.24
N LEU A 107 6.27 13.32 20.33
CA LEU A 107 7.19 13.12 21.44
C LEU A 107 7.64 11.67 21.57
N GLN A 108 7.49 10.88 20.50
CA GLN A 108 7.86 9.48 20.54
C GLN A 108 9.37 9.30 20.61
N ASP A 109 9.80 8.30 21.36
CA ASP A 109 11.11 7.68 21.19
C ASP A 109 11.07 6.64 20.06
N ILE A 110 12.24 6.26 19.59
CA ILE A 110 12.48 5.27 18.55
C ILE A 110 12.88 3.98 19.28
N TYR A 111 11.88 3.24 19.74
CA TYR A 111 12.08 2.01 20.50
C TYR A 111 12.13 0.77 19.59
N LYS A 112 11.24 0.72 18.60
CA LYS A 112 11.15 -0.38 17.64
C LYS A 112 10.88 0.16 16.24
N LEU A 113 11.50 -0.48 15.25
CA LEU A 113 11.29 -0.26 13.83
C LEU A 113 10.73 -1.56 13.25
N GLU A 114 9.65 -1.43 12.49
CA GLU A 114 9.14 -2.50 11.64
C GLU A 114 9.28 -2.06 10.18
N ILE A 115 9.77 -2.93 9.32
CA ILE A 115 9.87 -2.72 7.88
C ILE A 115 9.07 -3.82 7.20
N GLN A 116 8.16 -3.45 6.32
CA GLN A 116 7.49 -4.41 5.46
C GLN A 116 8.48 -4.93 4.43
N ILE A 117 8.61 -6.25 4.35
CA ILE A 117 9.54 -6.91 3.43
C ILE A 117 8.77 -7.87 2.51
N ASN A 118 9.40 -8.23 1.39
CA ASN A 118 8.93 -9.23 0.47
C ASN A 118 8.80 -10.58 1.20
N PRO A 119 7.62 -11.24 1.17
CA PRO A 119 7.43 -12.53 1.81
C PRO A 119 8.33 -13.65 1.26
N ALA A 120 8.90 -13.47 0.07
CA ALA A 120 9.90 -14.39 -0.48
C ALA A 120 11.23 -14.36 0.31
N CYS A 121 11.52 -13.25 1.00
CA CYS A 121 12.70 -13.16 1.86
C CYS A 121 12.54 -14.03 3.10
N GLN A 122 13.38 -15.04 3.22
CA GLN A 122 13.52 -15.94 4.35
C GLN A 122 14.38 -15.30 5.45
N GLN A 123 14.29 -15.86 6.66
CA GLN A 123 15.13 -15.42 7.78
C GLN A 123 16.63 -15.49 7.48
N GLY A 124 17.07 -16.38 6.60
CA GLY A 124 18.47 -16.49 6.16
C GLY A 124 18.92 -15.43 5.14
N ASP A 125 18.00 -14.71 4.50
CA ASP A 125 18.35 -13.66 3.53
C ASP A 125 18.84 -12.39 4.21
N VAL A 126 18.38 -12.10 5.43
CA VAL A 126 18.96 -11.06 6.29
C VAL A 126 20.03 -11.73 7.14
N GLN A 127 21.31 -11.47 6.87
CA GLN A 127 22.43 -12.04 7.63
C GLN A 127 22.72 -11.31 8.93
N GLY A 128 22.39 -10.02 8.97
CA GLY A 128 22.68 -9.21 10.13
C GLY A 128 22.05 -7.84 10.03
N VAL A 129 21.80 -7.28 11.20
CA VAL A 129 21.46 -5.88 11.37
C VAL A 129 22.51 -5.28 12.28
N THR A 130 23.05 -4.12 11.94
CA THR A 130 23.95 -3.37 12.82
C THR A 130 23.39 -1.98 13.11
N LEU A 131 23.65 -1.51 14.32
CA LEU A 131 23.26 -0.21 14.82
C LEU A 131 24.55 0.54 15.20
N ASN A 132 24.89 1.59 14.46
CA ASN A 132 26.17 2.30 14.54
C ASN A 132 27.38 1.33 14.46
N GLY A 133 27.32 0.39 13.52
CA GLY A 133 28.36 -0.61 13.29
C GLY A 133 28.40 -1.76 14.31
N ARG A 134 27.52 -1.77 15.33
CA ARG A 134 27.44 -2.87 16.32
C ARG A 134 26.32 -3.84 15.94
N PRO A 135 26.55 -5.17 15.98
CA PRO A 135 25.49 -6.15 15.76
C PRO A 135 24.27 -5.90 16.65
N TRP A 136 23.08 -6.06 16.07
CA TRP A 136 21.81 -5.81 16.73
C TRP A 136 20.81 -6.93 16.49
N LEU A 137 19.90 -7.13 17.43
CA LEU A 137 18.88 -8.17 17.34
C LEU A 137 17.75 -7.74 16.40
N TYR A 138 17.33 -8.68 15.55
CA TYR A 138 16.17 -8.53 14.68
C TYR A 138 15.38 -9.83 14.63
N THR A 139 14.13 -9.73 14.19
CA THR A 139 13.26 -10.90 13.94
C THR A 139 12.45 -10.64 12.68
N ILE A 140 12.23 -11.67 11.86
CA ILE A 140 11.27 -11.61 10.75
C ILE A 140 9.99 -12.32 11.20
N LEU A 141 8.84 -11.65 11.05
CA LEU A 141 7.52 -12.23 11.30
C LEU A 141 6.72 -12.31 10.01
N TYR A 142 5.88 -13.34 9.91
CA TYR A 142 4.95 -13.56 8.80
C TYR A 142 3.52 -13.48 9.35
N PRO A 143 2.99 -12.27 9.59
CA PRO A 143 1.73 -12.09 10.33
C PRO A 143 0.50 -12.55 9.54
N ALA A 144 0.61 -12.67 8.21
CA ALA A 144 -0.45 -12.98 7.28
C ALA A 144 0.14 -13.70 6.05
N GLN A 145 -0.70 -14.42 5.30
CA GLN A 145 -0.27 -15.00 4.03
C GLN A 145 0.16 -13.87 3.09
N GLY A 146 1.32 -14.03 2.45
CA GLY A 146 1.86 -13.01 1.55
C GLY A 146 2.46 -11.77 2.22
N ALA A 147 2.58 -11.74 3.55
CA ALA A 147 3.18 -10.62 4.27
C ALA A 147 4.40 -11.06 5.09
N ALA A 148 5.45 -10.24 5.09
CA ALA A 148 6.58 -10.39 5.98
C ALA A 148 7.00 -9.03 6.56
N VAL A 149 7.47 -9.06 7.81
CA VAL A 149 7.89 -7.86 8.55
C VAL A 149 9.22 -8.12 9.23
N LEU A 150 10.24 -7.33 8.88
CA LEU A 150 11.49 -7.26 9.63
C LEU A 150 11.31 -6.33 10.83
N LYS A 151 11.62 -6.81 12.03
CA LYS A 151 11.53 -6.05 13.27
C LYS A 151 12.90 -5.85 13.90
N VAL A 152 13.21 -4.60 14.22
CA VAL A 152 14.40 -4.20 14.98
C VAL A 152 13.91 -3.54 16.27
N THR A 153 14.21 -4.13 17.42
CA THR A 153 13.62 -3.73 18.72
C THR A 153 14.68 -3.20 19.69
N ASN A 154 14.25 -2.68 20.85
CA ASN A 154 15.11 -2.22 21.94
C ASN A 154 16.08 -1.09 21.59
N MET A 155 15.84 -0.33 20.52
CA MET A 155 16.77 0.71 20.06
C MET A 155 16.91 1.86 21.08
N ASN A 156 15.82 2.18 21.79
CA ASN A 156 15.77 3.10 22.93
C ASN A 156 16.42 4.49 22.67
N PHE A 157 16.18 5.07 21.49
CA PHE A 157 16.63 6.42 21.19
C PHE A 157 15.50 7.43 21.37
N THR A 158 15.79 8.59 21.94
CA THR A 158 14.91 9.76 21.77
C THR A 158 15.01 10.31 20.34
N LEU A 159 14.13 11.25 19.95
CA LEU A 159 14.27 11.95 18.67
C LEU A 159 15.65 12.63 18.54
N GLU A 160 16.11 13.27 19.61
CA GLU A 160 17.39 13.99 19.65
C GLU A 160 18.58 13.02 19.53
N THR A 161 18.61 11.97 20.34
CA THR A 161 19.71 10.98 20.33
C THR A 161 19.65 10.02 19.15
N GLY A 162 18.48 9.90 18.51
CA GLY A 162 18.26 9.06 17.36
C GLY A 162 18.76 9.69 16.07
N GLN A 163 18.89 11.02 16.02
CA GLN A 163 19.37 11.71 14.84
C GLN A 163 20.79 11.26 14.47
N GLY A 164 20.96 10.82 13.22
CA GLY A 164 22.24 10.34 12.70
C GLY A 164 22.58 8.89 13.08
N VAL A 165 21.74 8.22 13.88
CA VAL A 165 21.91 6.78 14.15
C VAL A 165 21.84 6.02 12.82
N GLN A 166 22.86 5.20 12.58
CA GLN A 166 22.97 4.37 11.38
C GLN A 166 22.44 2.97 11.67
N LEU A 167 21.52 2.51 10.84
CA LEU A 167 21.01 1.14 10.84
C LEU A 167 21.41 0.49 9.51
N CYS A 168 22.27 -0.53 9.56
CA CYS A 168 22.69 -1.25 8.37
C CYS A 168 22.12 -2.67 8.34
N PHE A 169 21.72 -3.10 7.16
CA PHE A 169 21.25 -4.45 6.86
C PHE A 169 22.31 -5.13 6.00
N THR A 170 22.70 -6.34 6.37
CA THR A 170 23.50 -7.24 5.53
C THR A 170 22.56 -8.30 4.96
N LEU A 171 22.50 -8.35 3.64
CA LEU A 171 21.49 -9.05 2.86
C LEU A 171 22.17 -10.03 1.89
N GLN A 172 21.52 -11.15 1.59
CA GLN A 172 22.06 -12.19 0.72
C GLN A 172 20.96 -13.01 0.03
N GLN A 173 21.40 -14.00 -0.75
CA GLN A 173 20.55 -15.06 -1.31
C GLN A 173 19.38 -14.50 -2.12
N SER A 174 18.13 -14.76 -1.70
CA SER A 174 16.91 -14.45 -2.44
C SER A 174 16.57 -12.97 -2.40
N CYS A 175 17.13 -12.23 -1.44
CA CYS A 175 16.94 -10.79 -1.28
C CYS A 175 18.30 -10.08 -1.11
N PRO A 176 19.13 -10.00 -2.17
CA PRO A 176 20.51 -9.52 -2.08
C PRO A 176 20.66 -8.01 -1.92
N SER A 177 19.55 -7.26 -1.90
CA SER A 177 19.55 -5.80 -1.78
C SER A 177 18.33 -5.33 -1.01
N LEU A 178 18.39 -4.11 -0.46
CA LEU A 178 17.25 -3.54 0.25
C LEU A 178 16.03 -3.39 -0.68
N GLN A 179 16.27 -3.15 -1.97
CA GLN A 179 15.24 -3.14 -3.01
C GLN A 179 14.52 -4.49 -3.12
N ALA A 180 15.28 -5.58 -3.23
CA ALA A 180 14.72 -6.93 -3.31
C ALA A 180 14.01 -7.29 -1.99
N MET A 181 14.56 -6.86 -0.86
CA MET A 181 13.96 -7.04 0.45
C MET A 181 12.63 -6.29 0.59
N CYS A 182 12.51 -5.08 0.07
CA CYS A 182 11.29 -4.26 0.22
C CYS A 182 10.27 -4.45 -0.91
N GLY A 183 10.61 -5.21 -1.95
CA GLY A 183 9.78 -5.44 -3.12
C GLY A 183 8.58 -6.33 -2.83
N ILE A 184 7.51 -5.75 -2.31
CA ILE A 184 6.18 -6.36 -2.39
C ILE A 184 5.70 -6.15 -3.82
N PRO A 185 5.08 -7.15 -4.49
CA PRO A 185 4.61 -6.99 -5.87
C PRO A 185 3.64 -5.81 -6.09
N THR A 186 3.06 -5.25 -5.03
CA THR A 186 2.12 -4.11 -5.05
C THR A 186 2.74 -2.79 -4.59
N ALA A 187 3.99 -2.78 -4.13
CA ALA A 187 4.68 -1.56 -3.75
C ALA A 187 5.52 -1.06 -4.94
N THR A 188 5.50 0.25 -5.18
CA THR A 188 6.40 0.93 -6.13
C THR A 188 7.82 0.40 -5.95
N LEU A 189 8.36 -0.29 -6.97
CA LEU A 189 9.75 -0.75 -7.00
C LEU A 189 10.66 0.41 -6.61
N GLY A 190 11.29 0.34 -5.43
CA GLY A 190 12.04 1.49 -4.90
C GLY A 190 11.63 1.93 -3.52
N THR A 191 10.59 1.35 -2.92
CA THR A 191 10.06 1.85 -1.65
C THR A 191 9.96 0.75 -0.59
N CYS A 192 10.46 1.04 0.62
CA CYS A 192 10.19 0.23 1.80
C CYS A 192 9.19 0.94 2.69
N SER A 193 8.04 0.32 2.94
CA SER A 193 7.13 0.81 3.98
C SER A 193 7.72 0.47 5.35
N TYR A 194 7.77 1.45 6.25
CA TYR A 194 8.26 1.24 7.61
C TYR A 194 7.42 1.99 8.65
N ALA A 195 7.37 1.44 9.86
CA ALA A 195 6.68 2.00 11.02
C ALA A 195 7.64 2.11 12.21
N ILE A 196 7.59 3.23 12.91
CA ILE A 196 8.37 3.47 14.14
C ILE A 196 7.43 3.36 15.34
N PHE A 197 7.87 2.73 16.41
CA PHE A 197 7.11 2.51 17.62
C PHE A 197 7.85 3.08 18.81
N ASN A 198 7.09 3.66 19.73
CA ASN A 198 7.59 4.19 20.99
C ASN A 198 7.69 3.10 22.07
N SER A 199 8.42 3.38 23.16
CA SER A 199 8.58 2.44 24.28
C SER A 199 7.39 2.47 25.25
N GLY A 200 6.78 3.65 25.43
CA GLY A 200 5.81 3.89 26.49
C GLY A 200 4.51 3.10 26.33
N ASN A 201 3.74 3.38 25.28
CA ASN A 201 2.47 2.69 25.01
C ASN A 201 2.57 1.67 23.87
N LYS A 202 3.77 1.49 23.30
CA LYS A 202 4.00 0.65 22.11
C LYS A 202 3.11 1.05 20.95
N ASN A 203 2.66 2.30 20.93
CA ASN A 203 1.97 2.84 19.80
C ASN A 203 3.03 3.09 18.73
N CYS A 204 2.77 2.45 17.62
CA CYS A 204 3.18 2.92 16.33
C CYS A 204 2.87 4.41 16.09
N CYS A 205 3.77 4.99 15.34
CA CYS A 205 3.64 6.29 14.78
C CYS A 205 3.91 6.21 13.30
N PRO A 206 3.49 7.24 12.55
CA PRO A 206 3.02 7.00 11.23
C PRO A 206 4.01 6.39 10.27
N THR A 207 3.46 5.51 9.44
CA THR A 207 4.21 4.86 8.39
C THR A 207 4.71 5.88 7.39
N SER A 208 5.89 5.62 6.89
CA SER A 208 6.46 6.37 5.79
C SER A 208 7.17 5.39 4.86
N TYR A 209 7.65 5.93 3.75
CA TYR A 209 8.32 5.16 2.72
C TYR A 209 9.78 5.57 2.71
N LEU A 210 10.66 4.58 2.79
CA LEU A 210 12.07 4.78 2.50
C LEU A 210 12.23 4.76 0.99
N LEU A 211 12.60 5.90 0.42
CA LEU A 211 12.91 6.02 -1.00
C LEU A 211 14.31 5.45 -1.25
N LEU A 212 14.37 4.37 -2.01
CA LEU A 212 15.60 3.80 -2.52
C LEU A 212 15.89 4.43 -3.89
N PRO A 213 17.16 4.76 -4.19
CA PRO A 213 17.52 5.23 -5.51
C PRO A 213 17.14 4.13 -6.50
N ALA A 214 16.59 4.56 -7.65
CA ALA A 214 16.45 3.65 -8.78
C ALA A 214 17.83 3.05 -9.02
N ILE A 215 17.90 1.71 -9.07
CA ILE A 215 19.14 1.02 -9.42
C ILE A 215 19.46 1.51 -10.82
N SER A 216 20.45 2.41 -10.97
CA SER A 216 20.98 2.75 -12.27
C SER A 216 21.37 1.43 -12.92
N ALA A 217 20.87 1.15 -14.12
CA ALA A 217 21.13 -0.09 -14.82
C ALA A 217 22.60 -0.50 -14.64
N PRO A 218 22.90 -1.78 -14.32
CA PRO A 218 24.25 -2.20 -14.00
C PRO A 218 25.19 -1.65 -15.08
N PRO A 219 26.32 -1.04 -14.69
CA PRO A 219 27.24 -0.43 -15.64
C PRO A 219 27.50 -1.45 -16.75
N PRO A 220 27.45 -1.03 -18.03
CA PRO A 220 27.58 -1.95 -19.15
C PRO A 220 28.80 -2.83 -18.91
N PRO A 221 28.69 -4.16 -19.11
CA PRO A 221 29.78 -5.07 -18.83
C PRO A 221 31.06 -4.53 -19.48
N PRO A 222 32.20 -4.52 -18.77
CA PRO A 222 33.42 -3.96 -19.30
C PRO A 222 33.69 -4.55 -20.69
N PRO A 223 34.09 -3.70 -21.67
CA PRO A 223 34.32 -4.16 -23.03
C PRO A 223 35.24 -5.37 -22.98
N LYS A 224 34.80 -6.45 -23.65
CA LYS A 224 35.53 -7.72 -23.69
C LYS A 224 37.01 -7.42 -23.99
N PRO A 225 37.97 -7.90 -23.18
CA PRO A 225 39.38 -7.65 -23.42
C PRO A 225 39.70 -7.95 -24.89
N PRO A 226 40.51 -7.12 -25.57
CA PRO A 226 40.92 -7.39 -26.94
C PRO A 226 41.48 -8.82 -26.99
N SER A 227 40.90 -9.64 -27.86
CA SER A 227 41.30 -11.04 -28.02
C SER A 227 42.83 -11.11 -28.13
N PRO A 228 43.49 -12.05 -27.42
CA PRO A 228 44.93 -12.21 -27.53
C PRO A 228 45.32 -12.34 -29.01
N PRO A 229 46.48 -11.78 -29.41
CA PRO A 229 46.99 -11.91 -30.76
C PRO A 229 46.94 -13.38 -31.19
N ALA A 230 46.37 -13.64 -32.38
CA ALA A 230 46.26 -14.98 -32.90
C ALA A 230 47.64 -15.66 -32.86
N PRO A 231 47.74 -16.92 -32.35
CA PRO A 231 48.99 -17.66 -32.39
C PRO A 231 49.52 -17.73 -33.83
N SER A 232 50.82 -17.50 -33.97
CA SER A 232 51.51 -17.48 -35.27
C SER A 232 51.10 -18.66 -36.15
N PRO A 233 50.88 -18.42 -37.45
CA PRO A 233 50.33 -19.40 -38.37
C PRO A 233 51.24 -20.63 -38.48
N ASN A 234 50.63 -21.80 -38.28
CA ASN A 234 51.20 -23.07 -38.71
C ASN A 234 51.39 -23.08 -40.25
N PRO A 235 52.30 -23.95 -40.76
CA PRO A 235 52.62 -24.05 -42.18
C PRO A 235 51.39 -24.18 -43.10
N PRO A 236 51.48 -23.69 -44.34
CA PRO A 236 50.33 -23.40 -45.18
C PRO A 236 49.58 -24.67 -45.58
N THR A 237 48.44 -24.89 -44.92
CA THR A 237 47.37 -25.71 -45.49
C THR A 237 46.66 -24.86 -46.53
N VAL A 238 46.59 -25.38 -47.75
CA VAL A 238 45.88 -24.80 -48.89
C VAL A 238 44.40 -24.61 -48.53
N ILE A 239 44.01 -23.39 -48.16
CA ILE A 239 42.62 -22.99 -47.94
C ILE A 239 42.15 -22.24 -49.19
N LEU A 240 41.17 -22.85 -49.86
CA LEU A 240 40.41 -22.27 -50.95
C LEU A 240 39.55 -21.11 -50.43
N ASN A 241 39.75 -19.94 -51.04
CA ASN A 241 38.92 -18.75 -51.06
C ASN A 241 38.48 -18.11 -49.70
N PRO A 242 38.88 -16.84 -49.45
CA PRO A 242 38.39 -16.10 -48.30
C PRO A 242 36.88 -15.83 -48.44
N PRO A 243 36.08 -16.00 -47.35
CA PRO A 243 34.68 -15.63 -47.36
C PRO A 243 34.52 -14.11 -47.52
N PRO A 244 33.49 -13.66 -48.26
CA PRO A 244 33.27 -12.25 -48.57
C PRO A 244 33.04 -11.40 -47.32
N PRO A 245 33.46 -10.13 -47.32
CA PRO A 245 33.27 -9.21 -46.19
C PRO A 245 31.78 -9.07 -45.86
N LEU A 246 31.45 -9.32 -44.58
CA LEU A 246 30.09 -9.13 -44.07
C LEU A 246 29.65 -7.67 -44.28
N PRO A 247 28.44 -7.44 -44.79
CA PRO A 247 27.93 -6.09 -45.04
C PRO A 247 27.86 -5.30 -43.72
N PHE A 248 28.31 -4.05 -43.76
CA PHE A 248 28.18 -3.10 -42.65
C PHE A 248 26.72 -3.02 -42.22
N ILE A 249 26.41 -3.50 -41.02
CA ILE A 249 25.10 -3.29 -40.40
C ILE A 249 25.10 -1.83 -39.92
N PRO A 250 24.26 -0.94 -40.48
CA PRO A 250 24.17 0.43 -40.01
C PRO A 250 23.74 0.42 -38.54
N THR A 251 24.48 1.15 -37.70
CA THR A 251 24.10 1.35 -36.30
C THR A 251 22.67 1.90 -36.25
N PRO A 252 21.78 1.29 -35.46
CA PRO A 252 20.39 1.74 -35.39
C PRO A 252 20.34 3.20 -34.93
N PRO A 253 19.45 4.02 -35.51
CA PRO A 253 19.31 5.42 -35.12
C PRO A 253 18.93 5.50 -33.63
N VAL A 254 19.68 6.31 -32.88
CA VAL A 254 19.39 6.60 -31.47
C VAL A 254 18.27 7.62 -31.42
N PHE A 255 17.08 7.22 -30.96
CA PHE A 255 15.96 8.14 -30.75
C PHE A 255 16.09 8.83 -29.39
N PRO A 256 15.75 10.13 -29.28
CA PRO A 256 15.66 10.79 -27.98
C PRO A 256 14.51 10.19 -27.16
N PRO A 257 14.64 10.14 -25.82
CA PRO A 257 13.60 9.61 -24.94
C PRO A 257 12.31 10.41 -25.04
N CYS A 258 11.17 9.72 -24.97
CA CYS A 258 9.85 10.35 -24.95
C CYS A 258 9.43 10.64 -23.50
N ILE A 259 9.18 11.90 -23.16
CA ILE A 259 8.67 12.28 -21.84
C ILE A 259 7.15 12.15 -21.89
N ILE A 260 6.58 11.37 -20.96
CA ILE A 260 5.15 11.17 -20.81
C ILE A 260 4.68 11.94 -19.58
N THR A 261 3.65 12.76 -19.73
CA THR A 261 2.98 13.46 -18.63
C THR A 261 1.52 13.00 -18.58
N VAL A 262 1.09 12.51 -17.42
CA VAL A 262 -0.31 12.15 -17.15
C VAL A 262 -0.84 13.16 -16.15
N SER A 263 -1.83 13.94 -16.55
CA SER A 263 -2.46 14.96 -15.71
C SER A 263 -3.92 14.61 -15.47
N ALA A 264 -4.40 14.79 -14.24
CA ALA A 264 -5.81 14.79 -13.91
C ALA A 264 -6.24 16.21 -13.58
N VAL A 265 -7.28 16.69 -14.25
CA VAL A 265 -7.81 18.03 -14.06
C VAL A 265 -9.28 17.94 -13.70
N GLN A 266 -9.64 18.62 -12.61
CA GLN A 266 -11.03 18.76 -12.20
C GLN A 266 -11.77 19.78 -13.07
N ALA A 267 -13.08 19.58 -13.22
CA ALA A 267 -13.94 20.58 -13.85
C ALA A 267 -13.90 21.89 -13.04
N SER A 268 -14.06 23.04 -13.70
CA SER A 268 -13.99 24.35 -13.03
C SER A 268 -15.07 24.58 -11.96
N ASN A 269 -16.12 23.76 -11.97
CA ASN A 269 -17.25 23.77 -11.03
C ASN A 269 -17.21 22.62 -10.01
N ALA A 270 -16.14 21.81 -10.01
CA ALA A 270 -15.97 20.70 -9.07
C ALA A 270 -15.22 21.14 -7.80
N GLU A 271 -15.42 20.41 -6.70
CA GLU A 271 -14.70 20.68 -5.45
C GLU A 271 -13.23 20.29 -5.57
N PRO A 272 -12.28 21.18 -5.27
CA PRO A 272 -10.86 20.88 -5.37
C PRO A 272 -10.49 19.61 -4.61
N PHE A 273 -9.49 18.88 -5.10
CA PHE A 273 -8.91 17.73 -4.44
C PHE A 273 -8.61 18.08 -2.98
N GLN A 274 -9.23 17.34 -2.04
CA GLN A 274 -9.04 17.60 -0.61
C GLN A 274 -7.59 17.38 -0.17
N ASN A 275 -6.85 16.51 -0.87
CA ASN A 275 -5.42 16.30 -0.67
C ASN A 275 -4.71 16.05 -2.01
N PRO A 276 -4.32 17.12 -2.74
CA PRO A 276 -3.79 16.99 -4.09
C PRO A 276 -2.44 16.25 -4.12
N LEU A 277 -1.66 16.27 -3.03
CA LEU A 277 -0.41 15.54 -2.95
C LEU A 277 -0.67 14.03 -2.84
N ALA A 278 -1.61 13.60 -2.00
CA ALA A 278 -1.98 12.19 -1.90
C ALA A 278 -2.57 11.67 -3.22
N THR A 279 -3.42 12.46 -3.88
CA THR A 279 -3.94 12.16 -5.22
C THR A 279 -2.81 12.00 -6.24
N CYS A 280 -1.81 12.89 -6.22
CA CYS A 280 -0.69 12.81 -7.15
C CYS A 280 0.19 11.57 -6.92
N ILE A 281 0.45 11.20 -5.65
CA ILE A 281 1.18 9.98 -5.28
C ILE A 281 0.40 8.73 -5.70
N PHE A 282 -0.92 8.75 -5.54
CA PHE A 282 -1.78 7.65 -5.97
C PHE A 282 -1.72 7.46 -7.49
N ILE A 283 -1.85 8.54 -8.28
CA ILE A 283 -1.70 8.48 -9.75
C ILE A 283 -0.31 7.94 -10.12
N GLN A 284 0.73 8.38 -9.40
CA GLN A 284 2.09 7.91 -9.63
C GLN A 284 2.21 6.39 -9.42
N SER A 285 1.68 5.85 -8.32
CA SER A 285 1.70 4.40 -8.05
C SER A 285 0.89 3.64 -9.10
N THR A 286 -0.30 4.12 -9.44
CA THR A 286 -1.17 3.48 -10.44
C THR A 286 -0.50 3.41 -11.81
N VAL A 287 0.10 4.51 -12.27
CA VAL A 287 0.83 4.54 -13.56
C VAL A 287 2.02 3.59 -13.53
N LEU A 288 2.70 3.46 -12.40
CA LEU A 288 3.85 2.56 -12.26
C LEU A 288 3.44 1.08 -12.23
N ASP A 289 2.35 0.73 -11.54
CA ASP A 289 1.84 -0.64 -11.49
C ASP A 289 1.35 -1.11 -12.87
N PHE A 290 0.69 -0.21 -13.63
CA PHE A 290 0.33 -0.48 -15.02
C PHE A 290 1.54 -0.64 -15.93
N TYR A 291 2.62 0.09 -15.66
CA TYR A 291 3.85 -0.03 -16.43
C TYR A 291 4.51 -1.40 -16.25
N LEU A 292 4.63 -1.88 -15.01
CA LEU A 292 5.32 -3.14 -14.71
C LEU A 292 4.65 -4.37 -15.32
N SER A 293 3.35 -4.28 -15.63
CA SER A 293 2.61 -5.39 -16.24
C SER A 293 2.74 -5.48 -17.77
N ASN A 294 3.25 -4.46 -18.45
CA ASN A 294 2.91 -4.23 -19.87
C ASN A 294 4.08 -4.07 -20.86
N GLN A 295 5.31 -4.47 -20.50
CA GLN A 295 6.49 -4.49 -21.38
C GLN A 295 6.84 -3.16 -22.08
N VAL A 296 6.42 -2.02 -21.55
CA VAL A 296 6.91 -0.71 -22.02
C VAL A 296 8.35 -0.56 -21.52
N HIS A 297 9.23 0.12 -22.26
CA HIS A 297 10.59 0.43 -21.77
C HIS A 297 10.63 1.82 -21.13
N VAL A 298 10.49 1.91 -19.80
CA VAL A 298 10.63 3.18 -19.07
C VAL A 298 12.10 3.43 -18.74
N LEU A 299 12.57 4.63 -19.09
CA LEU A 299 13.91 5.10 -18.79
C LEU A 299 13.96 5.92 -17.50
N GLN A 300 12.87 6.61 -17.14
CA GLN A 300 12.74 7.34 -15.88
C GLN A 300 11.37 7.08 -15.26
N PRO A 301 11.32 6.66 -13.98
CA PRO A 301 10.06 6.37 -13.30
C PRO A 301 9.17 7.62 -13.25
N PHE A 302 7.85 7.41 -13.21
CA PHE A 302 6.93 8.52 -13.06
C PHE A 302 7.09 9.14 -11.67
N VAL A 303 7.13 10.48 -11.61
CA VAL A 303 7.19 11.27 -10.38
C VAL A 303 6.08 12.31 -10.38
N CYS A 304 5.55 12.63 -9.20
CA CYS A 304 4.63 13.75 -9.05
C CYS A 304 5.35 15.09 -9.37
N ILE A 305 4.88 15.79 -10.39
CA ILE A 305 5.41 17.11 -10.78
C ILE A 305 4.47 18.27 -10.45
N GLN A 306 3.18 17.98 -10.21
CA GLN A 306 2.19 19.00 -9.87
C GLN A 306 1.12 18.43 -8.94
N ALA A 307 0.83 19.14 -7.85
CA ALA A 307 -0.20 18.79 -6.88
C ALA A 307 -0.98 20.05 -6.43
N LEU A 308 -1.83 20.57 -7.32
CA LEU A 308 -2.70 21.72 -7.06
C LEU A 308 -4.14 21.25 -6.80
N GLY A 309 -4.92 22.07 -6.11
CA GLY A 309 -6.31 21.73 -5.75
C GLY A 309 -7.19 21.34 -6.95
N LEU A 310 -6.94 21.85 -8.16
CA LEU A 310 -7.72 21.50 -9.35
C LEU A 310 -6.95 20.64 -10.37
N ALA A 311 -5.66 20.42 -10.17
CA ALA A 311 -4.82 19.75 -11.15
C ALA A 311 -3.67 19.00 -10.48
N VAL A 312 -3.52 17.73 -10.84
CA VAL A 312 -2.40 16.89 -10.44
C VAL A 312 -1.73 16.34 -11.68
N ALA A 313 -0.41 16.21 -11.69
CA ALA A 313 0.33 15.67 -12.83
C ALA A 313 1.53 14.84 -12.39
N VAL A 314 1.73 13.72 -13.08
CA VAL A 314 2.91 12.86 -12.95
C VAL A 314 3.65 12.81 -14.28
N GLN A 315 4.98 12.69 -14.22
CA GLN A 315 5.83 12.68 -15.41
C GLN A 315 6.90 11.60 -15.32
N GLY A 316 7.10 10.86 -16.41
CA GLY A 316 8.14 9.86 -16.59
C GLY A 316 8.70 9.89 -18.01
N SER A 317 9.61 8.97 -18.35
CA SER A 317 10.15 8.89 -19.72
C SER A 317 10.25 7.45 -20.23
N VAL A 318 10.01 7.25 -21.53
CA VAL A 318 10.09 5.95 -22.22
C VAL A 318 11.11 5.97 -23.36
N ALA A 319 11.59 4.79 -23.74
CA ALA A 319 12.72 4.64 -24.65
C ALA A 319 12.42 5.02 -26.10
N SER A 320 11.17 4.91 -26.55
CA SER A 320 10.81 5.16 -27.94
C SER A 320 9.39 5.71 -28.12
N PRO A 321 9.07 6.28 -29.29
CA PRO A 321 7.70 6.65 -29.65
C PRO A 321 6.73 5.45 -29.62
N ASN A 322 7.20 4.26 -29.99
CA ASN A 322 6.40 3.04 -29.94
C ASN A 322 6.05 2.66 -28.49
N ASP A 323 7.01 2.78 -27.56
CA ASP A 323 6.75 2.60 -26.13
C ASP A 323 5.72 3.62 -25.62
N ALA A 324 5.73 4.86 -26.14
CA ALA A 324 4.74 5.87 -25.78
C ALA A 324 3.33 5.56 -26.33
N VAL A 325 3.22 5.04 -27.55
CA VAL A 325 1.92 4.56 -28.10
C VAL A 325 1.40 3.41 -27.25
N GLN A 326 2.24 2.41 -27.03
CA GLN A 326 1.89 1.21 -26.26
C GLN A 326 1.51 1.59 -24.81
N PHE A 327 2.20 2.56 -24.21
CA PHE A 327 1.82 3.12 -22.92
C PHE A 327 0.37 3.61 -22.91
N PHE A 328 -0.03 4.44 -23.88
CA PHE A 328 -1.39 4.98 -23.92
C PHE A 328 -2.45 3.93 -24.29
N ASP A 329 -2.11 2.96 -25.14
CA ASP A 329 -3.02 1.85 -25.48
C ASP A 329 -3.28 0.93 -24.29
N ASN A 330 -2.24 0.63 -23.51
CA ASN A 330 -2.35 -0.14 -22.27
C ASN A 330 -3.12 0.65 -21.20
N PHE A 331 -2.81 1.95 -21.06
CA PHE A 331 -3.51 2.82 -20.13
C PHE A 331 -5.01 2.87 -20.44
N LYS A 332 -5.38 2.91 -21.73
CA LYS A 332 -6.77 2.90 -22.20
C LYS A 332 -7.49 1.57 -21.96
N THR A 333 -6.79 0.44 -22.07
CA THR A 333 -7.40 -0.91 -22.02
C THR A 333 -7.39 -1.55 -20.64
N SER A 334 -6.56 -1.05 -19.73
CA SER A 334 -6.50 -1.50 -18.34
C SER A 334 -7.77 -1.19 -17.52
N ILE A 335 -8.00 -1.91 -16.40
CA ILE A 335 -9.15 -1.75 -15.47
C ILE A 335 -9.50 -0.27 -15.35
N PRO A 336 -10.77 0.12 -15.60
CA PRO A 336 -11.01 1.32 -16.36
C PRO A 336 -10.43 2.53 -15.63
N PRO A 337 -9.84 3.49 -16.34
CA PRO A 337 -9.54 4.82 -15.84
C PRO A 337 -10.71 5.40 -15.02
N ASN A 338 -11.94 4.95 -15.28
CA ASN A 338 -13.15 5.24 -14.53
C ASN A 338 -13.14 4.79 -13.07
N THR A 339 -12.54 3.64 -12.72
CA THR A 339 -12.40 3.19 -11.32
C THR A 339 -11.41 4.10 -10.59
N VAL A 340 -10.28 4.38 -11.23
CA VAL A 340 -9.28 5.35 -10.76
C VAL A 340 -9.91 6.75 -10.63
N MET A 341 -10.77 7.16 -11.56
CA MET A 341 -11.53 8.42 -11.49
C MET A 341 -12.50 8.45 -10.31
N ALA A 342 -13.21 7.35 -10.08
CA ALA A 342 -14.18 7.23 -8.99
C ALA A 342 -13.47 7.29 -7.63
N GLU A 343 -12.32 6.61 -7.49
CA GLU A 343 -11.52 6.64 -6.26
C GLU A 343 -10.86 8.00 -6.03
N LEU A 344 -10.45 8.70 -7.10
CA LEU A 344 -9.85 10.03 -7.00
C LEU A 344 -10.87 11.16 -6.86
N GLY A 345 -12.16 10.85 -6.79
CA GLY A 345 -13.23 11.84 -6.68
C GLY A 345 -13.30 12.78 -7.88
N VAL A 346 -12.78 12.37 -9.05
CA VAL A 346 -12.88 13.14 -10.29
C VAL A 346 -14.33 13.05 -10.75
N VAL A 347 -15.11 14.04 -10.32
CA VAL A 347 -16.53 14.17 -10.65
C VAL A 347 -16.76 14.46 -12.14
N CYS A 348 -18.01 14.24 -12.56
CA CYS A 348 -18.55 14.62 -13.86
C CYS A 348 -17.95 15.91 -14.44
N GLY A 349 -17.31 15.80 -15.61
CA GLY A 349 -16.69 16.91 -16.32
C GLY A 349 -15.18 17.05 -16.13
N GLY A 350 -14.57 16.23 -15.26
CA GLY A 350 -13.11 16.10 -15.20
C GLY A 350 -12.53 15.40 -16.43
N SER A 351 -11.23 15.56 -16.66
CA SER A 351 -10.52 14.88 -17.75
C SER A 351 -9.11 14.49 -17.36
N TYR A 352 -8.64 13.40 -17.95
CA TYR A 352 -7.22 13.06 -17.96
C TYR A 352 -6.61 13.51 -19.27
N LEU A 353 -5.44 14.12 -19.17
CA LEU A 353 -4.63 14.49 -20.31
C LEU A 353 -3.30 13.72 -20.24
N GLY A 354 -3.13 12.82 -21.20
CA GLY A 354 -1.87 12.18 -21.50
C GLY A 354 -1.14 12.95 -22.58
N LEU A 355 0.05 13.46 -22.28
CA LEU A 355 0.92 14.15 -23.23
C LEU A 355 2.23 13.39 -23.38
N SER A 356 2.76 13.32 -24.59
CA SER A 356 4.10 12.82 -24.87
C SER A 356 4.87 13.83 -25.72
N THR A 357 6.15 14.05 -25.39
CA THR A 357 7.05 14.88 -26.23
C THR A 357 7.30 14.28 -27.61
N CYS A 358 6.93 13.02 -27.82
CA CYS A 358 6.97 12.36 -29.13
C CYS A 358 5.70 12.58 -29.97
N GLY A 359 4.90 13.59 -29.63
CA GLY A 359 3.78 14.08 -30.44
C GLY A 359 2.46 13.34 -30.23
N LEU A 360 2.33 12.56 -29.15
CA LEU A 360 1.06 11.91 -28.79
C LEU A 360 0.35 12.72 -27.72
N GLN A 361 -0.91 13.03 -27.98
CA GLN A 361 -1.82 13.65 -27.01
C GLN A 361 -3.11 12.84 -26.98
N GLN A 362 -3.47 12.35 -25.80
CA GLN A 362 -4.70 11.59 -25.56
C GLN A 362 -5.47 12.28 -24.45
N MET A 363 -6.76 12.52 -24.69
CA MET A 363 -7.66 13.09 -23.69
C MET A 363 -8.76 12.09 -23.39
N TYR A 364 -8.93 11.76 -22.12
CA TYR A 364 -9.95 10.82 -21.66
C TYR A 364 -10.97 11.58 -20.80
N PRO A 365 -12.18 11.84 -21.31
CA PRO A 365 -13.22 12.49 -20.53
C PRO A 365 -13.75 11.53 -19.45
N ALA A 366 -14.03 12.05 -18.26
CA ALA A 366 -14.70 11.29 -17.20
C ALA A 366 -16.13 10.95 -17.64
N PRO A 367 -16.53 9.67 -17.70
CA PRO A 367 -17.90 9.33 -18.01
C PRO A 367 -18.79 9.79 -16.86
N CYS A 368 -19.79 10.59 -17.19
CA CYS A 368 -20.87 10.87 -16.27
C CYS A 368 -21.75 9.64 -16.12
N ILE A 369 -21.57 8.90 -15.02
CA ILE A 369 -22.59 7.94 -14.61
C ILE A 369 -23.76 8.78 -14.09
N SER A 370 -24.81 8.91 -14.91
CA SER A 370 -26.06 9.49 -14.46
C SER A 370 -26.52 8.75 -13.20
N PRO A 371 -26.93 9.46 -12.12
CA PRO A 371 -27.40 8.80 -10.92
C PRO A 371 -28.50 7.79 -11.30
N PRO A 372 -28.50 6.57 -10.71
CA PRO A 372 -29.50 5.58 -11.03
C PRO A 372 -30.89 6.20 -10.84
N PRO A 373 -31.84 5.97 -11.77
CA PRO A 373 -33.18 6.53 -11.65
C PRO A 373 -33.76 6.15 -10.29
N THR A 374 -34.13 7.15 -9.50
CA THR A 374 -34.82 6.95 -8.22
C THR A 374 -36.16 6.29 -8.48
N SER A 375 -36.21 4.96 -8.42
CA SER A 375 -37.48 4.23 -8.43
C SER A 375 -38.26 4.54 -7.15
N PRO A 376 -39.58 4.77 -7.23
CA PRO A 376 -40.40 5.07 -6.06
C PRO A 376 -40.44 3.87 -5.11
N MET A 377 -40.11 4.13 -3.84
CA MET A 377 -40.19 3.18 -2.73
C MET A 377 -41.62 2.63 -2.59
N HIS A 378 -41.80 1.32 -2.75
CA HIS A 378 -43.00 0.64 -2.27
C HIS A 378 -42.89 0.37 -0.76
N PRO A 379 -43.96 0.55 0.02
CA PRO A 379 -43.95 0.29 1.46
C PRO A 379 -43.81 -1.22 1.76
N PRO A 380 -43.17 -1.58 2.88
CA PRO A 380 -42.92 -2.97 3.24
C PRO A 380 -44.23 -3.69 3.60
N THR A 381 -44.43 -4.87 3.01
CA THR A 381 -45.51 -5.79 3.40
C THR A 381 -45.17 -6.53 4.70
N PRO A 382 -46.16 -6.85 5.55
CA PRO A 382 -45.93 -7.52 6.83
C PRO A 382 -45.61 -9.02 6.65
N PHE A 383 -44.66 -9.51 7.45
CA PHE A 383 -44.29 -10.93 7.51
C PHE A 383 -45.40 -11.79 8.15
N PRO A 384 -45.66 -13.00 7.64
CA PRO A 384 -46.52 -13.97 8.31
C PRO A 384 -45.77 -14.68 9.44
N ALA A 385 -46.47 -14.85 10.56
CA ALA A 385 -46.01 -15.59 11.71
C ALA A 385 -46.07 -17.11 11.45
N GLY A 386 -45.02 -17.83 11.87
CA GLY A 386 -45.10 -19.26 12.16
C GLY A 386 -44.04 -20.11 11.44
N ILE A 387 -43.10 -20.64 12.21
CA ILE A 387 -42.88 -22.09 12.47
C ILE A 387 -41.61 -22.19 13.33
N ILE A 388 -41.78 -22.74 14.54
CA ILE A 388 -40.70 -23.06 15.49
C ILE A 388 -40.30 -24.52 15.22
N PRO A 389 -39.02 -24.84 14.97
CA PRO A 389 -38.51 -26.18 15.17
C PRO A 389 -37.90 -26.30 16.57
N SER A 390 -38.40 -27.29 17.29
CA SER A 390 -37.89 -27.75 18.58
C SER A 390 -36.49 -28.35 18.45
N GLU A 391 -35.76 -28.27 19.57
CA GLU A 391 -34.84 -29.32 20.06
C GLU A 391 -33.38 -29.28 19.58
N LEU A 392 -32.54 -28.53 20.31
CA LEU A 392 -31.15 -28.91 20.60
C LEU A 392 -30.81 -28.47 22.04
N SER A 393 -30.60 -29.47 22.91
CA SER A 393 -30.15 -29.29 24.30
C SER A 393 -28.73 -28.70 24.35
N PRO A 394 -28.46 -27.66 25.19
CA PRO A 394 -27.11 -27.19 25.43
C PRO A 394 -26.43 -27.98 26.57
N SER A 395 -25.21 -28.44 26.31
CA SER A 395 -24.29 -28.98 27.32
C SER A 395 -23.93 -27.94 28.38
N PRO A 396 -23.66 -28.35 29.64
CA PRO A 396 -23.41 -27.44 30.74
C PRO A 396 -22.07 -26.71 30.58
N TRP A 397 -22.15 -25.38 30.66
CA TRP A 397 -21.02 -24.46 30.76
C TRP A 397 -20.36 -24.59 32.13
N ASN A 398 -19.08 -24.99 32.16
CA ASN A 398 -18.25 -24.89 33.35
C ASN A 398 -17.59 -23.50 33.38
N PRO A 399 -17.79 -22.69 34.44
CA PRO A 399 -17.11 -21.42 34.57
C PRO A 399 -15.60 -21.62 34.81
N PRO A 400 -14.74 -20.75 34.27
CA PRO A 400 -13.30 -20.80 34.52
C PRO A 400 -13.01 -20.52 36.01
N SER A 401 -12.03 -21.27 36.55
CA SER A 401 -11.57 -21.13 37.93
C SER A 401 -11.03 -19.71 38.21
N PRO A 402 -11.23 -19.18 39.43
CA PRO A 402 -10.71 -17.87 39.80
C PRO A 402 -9.17 -17.85 39.79
N PRO A 403 -8.55 -16.71 39.44
CA PRO A 403 -7.10 -16.58 39.43
C PRO A 403 -6.54 -16.73 40.85
N LEU A 404 -5.43 -17.47 40.94
CA LEU A 404 -4.64 -17.62 42.18
C LEU A 404 -4.19 -16.25 42.71
N PRO A 405 -4.19 -16.05 44.04
CA PRO A 405 -3.72 -14.82 44.65
C PRO A 405 -2.24 -14.58 44.34
N SER A 406 -1.90 -13.35 43.96
CA SER A 406 -0.53 -12.92 43.74
C SER A 406 0.28 -13.00 45.04
N PRO A 407 1.57 -13.40 44.99
CA PRO A 407 2.43 -13.42 46.16
C PRO A 407 2.64 -12.00 46.72
N PRO A 408 2.83 -11.87 48.04
CA PRO A 408 3.00 -10.57 48.69
C PRO A 408 4.24 -9.85 48.19
N LEU A 409 4.06 -8.59 47.78
CA LEU A 409 5.13 -7.67 47.42
C LEU A 409 6.06 -7.46 48.62
N SER A 410 7.36 -7.62 48.39
CA SER A 410 8.41 -7.33 49.37
C SER A 410 8.41 -5.84 49.77
N PRO A 411 8.73 -5.52 51.03
CA PRO A 411 8.74 -4.13 51.50
C PRO A 411 9.87 -3.33 50.83
N PRO A 412 9.62 -2.05 50.49
CA PRO A 412 10.65 -1.17 49.95
C PRO A 412 11.73 -0.84 51.01
N PRO A 413 12.98 -0.58 50.59
CA PRO A 413 14.08 -0.27 51.49
C PRO A 413 13.88 1.07 52.22
N PRO A 414 14.36 1.18 53.48
CA PRO A 414 14.16 2.37 54.30
C PRO A 414 15.14 3.47 53.89
N GLY A 415 14.62 4.62 53.49
CA GLY A 415 15.40 5.86 53.44
C GLY A 415 15.09 6.76 52.26
N MET A 416 14.02 7.55 52.36
CA MET A 416 13.95 8.95 51.91
C MET A 416 12.58 9.51 52.31
N PHE A 417 12.47 9.92 53.58
CA PHE A 417 11.37 10.76 54.03
C PHE A 417 11.67 12.22 53.62
N MET A 418 11.07 12.69 52.52
CA MET A 418 10.80 14.11 52.36
C MET A 418 9.36 14.39 52.80
N SER A 419 9.22 15.30 53.76
CA SER A 419 7.96 15.70 54.38
C SER A 419 7.01 16.34 53.36
N LYS A 420 5.78 15.82 53.29
CA LYS A 420 4.64 16.32 52.48
C LYS A 420 4.15 17.73 52.87
N HIS A 421 4.88 18.47 53.71
CA HIS A 421 4.46 19.80 54.18
C HIS A 421 5.21 20.99 53.56
N GLN A 422 6.18 20.77 52.65
CA GLN A 422 6.89 21.86 51.97
C GLN A 422 6.64 21.98 50.45
N ALA A 423 6.00 20.99 49.82
CA ALA A 423 5.62 21.07 48.39
C ALA A 423 4.30 21.86 48.16
N CYS A 424 3.46 22.02 49.18
CA CYS A 424 2.16 22.71 49.06
C CYS A 424 2.26 24.25 49.16
N LYS A 425 3.41 24.81 49.57
CA LYS A 425 3.59 26.27 49.76
C LYS A 425 4.17 27.00 48.54
N LYS A 426 4.67 26.30 47.52
CA LYS A 426 5.21 26.94 46.30
C LYS A 426 4.26 26.89 45.09
N LEU A 427 3.16 26.14 45.14
CA LEU A 427 2.15 26.08 44.07
C LEU A 427 0.97 27.07 44.23
N CYS A 428 0.86 27.79 45.34
CA CYS A 428 -0.24 28.74 45.57
C CYS A 428 0.12 30.23 45.37
N SER A 429 1.25 30.57 44.73
CA SER A 429 1.62 31.99 44.51
C SER A 429 1.49 32.52 43.08
N TRP A 430 0.94 31.74 42.13
CA TRP A 430 0.87 32.15 40.71
C TRP A 430 -0.52 32.05 40.05
N HIS A 431 -1.60 31.98 40.83
CA HIS A 431 -2.97 32.13 40.29
C HIS A 431 -3.79 33.13 41.12
N ALA A 432 -3.37 34.39 41.10
CA ALA A 432 -4.18 35.52 41.53
C ALA A 432 -4.09 36.67 40.51
N ALA A 433 -4.20 36.35 39.21
CA ALA A 433 -4.50 37.32 38.16
C ALA A 433 -4.78 36.55 36.85
N SER A 434 -6.01 36.07 36.67
CA SER A 434 -6.69 35.81 35.37
C SER A 434 -7.89 34.87 35.57
N CYS A 435 -8.84 35.28 36.42
CA CYS A 435 -10.21 34.76 36.39
C CYS A 435 -11.13 35.94 36.09
N LEU A 436 -11.16 36.37 34.83
CA LEU A 436 -12.20 37.22 34.23
C LEU A 436 -11.89 37.34 32.73
N TYR A 437 -12.10 36.27 31.97
CA TYR A 437 -12.59 36.33 30.59
C TYR A 437 -12.75 34.91 30.03
N HIS A 438 -13.82 34.69 29.27
CA HIS A 438 -14.14 33.50 28.47
C HIS A 438 -14.63 32.24 29.21
N ASN A 439 -15.91 32.25 29.56
CA ASN A 439 -16.84 31.16 29.22
C ASN A 439 -18.30 31.60 29.42
N GLN A 440 -18.82 32.44 28.53
CA GLN A 440 -20.25 32.73 28.40
C GLN A 440 -20.50 33.32 27.00
N LYS A 441 -20.59 32.48 25.95
CA LYS A 441 -21.21 32.84 24.66
C LYS A 441 -21.32 31.65 23.69
N VAL A 442 -21.99 30.57 24.09
CA VAL A 442 -22.60 29.62 23.12
C VAL A 442 -23.93 29.03 23.62
N ALA A 443 -24.18 28.95 24.94
CA ALA A 443 -25.41 28.38 25.48
C ALA A 443 -26.63 29.34 25.60
N GLN A 444 -26.54 30.58 25.11
CA GLN A 444 -27.63 31.57 25.19
C GLN A 444 -28.15 32.09 23.83
N LEU A 445 -27.73 31.49 22.71
CA LEU A 445 -28.23 31.85 21.38
C LEU A 445 -29.24 30.84 20.80
N LEU A 446 -29.50 29.72 21.46
CA LEU A 446 -30.45 28.69 21.02
C LEU A 446 -31.76 28.64 21.82
N LEU A 447 -31.96 29.55 22.78
CA LEU A 447 -33.20 29.64 23.57
C LEU A 447 -34.01 30.93 23.35
N CYS A 448 -33.54 31.85 22.48
CA CYS A 448 -34.27 33.09 22.13
C CYS A 448 -34.87 33.10 20.72
N LEU A 449 -34.71 32.05 19.90
CA LEU A 449 -35.35 31.95 18.57
C LEU A 449 -36.61 31.06 18.55
N ALA A 450 -37.09 30.58 19.70
CA ALA A 450 -38.27 29.72 19.79
C ALA A 450 -39.53 30.40 20.38
N PHE A 451 -39.55 31.74 20.51
CA PHE A 451 -40.68 32.46 21.13
C PHE A 451 -41.12 33.75 20.41
N SER A 452 -41.04 33.80 19.08
CA SER A 452 -41.54 34.96 18.30
C SER A 452 -42.38 34.61 17.07
N THR A 453 -43.16 33.54 17.15
CA THR A 453 -44.38 33.39 16.33
C THR A 453 -45.47 32.86 17.23
N TRP A 454 -46.21 33.76 17.88
CA TRP A 454 -47.59 33.60 18.37
C TRP A 454 -48.02 34.93 18.98
N THR A 455 -48.42 35.87 18.11
CA THR A 455 -49.59 36.76 18.19
C THR A 455 -49.79 37.36 16.82
#